data_AF-A0A6A6CZB6-F1
#
_entry.id   AF-A0A6A6CZB6-F1
#
_cell.length_a   1.000
_cell.length_b   1.000
_cell.length_c   1.000
_cell.angle_alpha   90.00
_cell.angle_beta   90.00
_cell.angle_gamma   90.00
#
_symmetry.space_group_name_H-M   'P 1'
#
loop_
_entity.id
_entity.type
_entity.pdbx_description
1 polymer ?
#
loop_
_entity_poly.entity_id
_entity_poly.type
_entity_poly.pdbx_seq_one_letter_code
_entity_poly.pdbx_strand_id
1 'polypeptide(L)'
;MAVHEIRSWDAKLALILQKLDLIRDDTVILPSMSLSQQRVEVSTTIDKTANLHILSPIDALQLRQAYSKRHTARLTIRLNDVWTSLIIKSWSTAPFSKTLLIRGSWPSKNDIDTIGTELTTFAQSGSRPSLMVLWALQQKTSESTEKITWTEALRYLAGQALKHNATAVSASFSNHFHLLNVATASSTQDWENVLIKSLLGVPVTYMVIDLELIEDDLLEKENVDDITESINRLVAASPSALKFAIINQRRQRSFNLAESLSLDVDAFKRRGKASPRATRVSNRRAAAGRSRVSLAFRSNNNRRTGNP
;
A
#
# COMPACT_ATOMS: atom_id res chain seq x y z
N MET A 1 40.38 18.81 -64.80
CA MET A 1 40.06 19.24 -63.43
C MET A 1 39.15 18.28 -62.68
N ALA A 2 38.08 17.75 -63.27
CA ALA A 2 37.11 16.87 -62.57
C ALA A 2 37.68 15.54 -61.98
N VAL A 3 38.71 14.95 -62.60
CA VAL A 3 39.27 13.65 -62.13
C VAL A 3 40.03 13.77 -60.81
N HIS A 4 40.59 14.95 -60.51
CA HIS A 4 41.31 15.17 -59.27
C HIS A 4 40.39 15.38 -58.06
N GLU A 5 39.18 15.87 -58.32
CA GLU A 5 38.15 16.09 -57.30
C GLU A 5 37.54 14.76 -56.85
N ILE A 6 37.22 13.86 -57.78
CA ILE A 6 36.64 12.54 -57.48
C ILE A 6 37.55 11.72 -56.55
N ARG A 7 38.87 11.72 -56.81
CA ARG A 7 39.84 11.02 -55.94
C ARG A 7 39.93 11.61 -54.52
N SER A 8 39.63 12.89 -54.35
CA SER A 8 39.60 13.52 -53.02
C SER A 8 38.38 13.07 -52.21
N TRP A 9 37.24 12.85 -52.88
CA TRP A 9 36.02 12.37 -52.24
C TRP A 9 36.14 10.93 -51.77
N ASP A 10 36.71 10.04 -52.57
CA ASP A 10 36.91 8.64 -52.19
C ASP A 10 37.82 8.49 -50.96
N ALA A 11 38.89 9.29 -50.87
CA ALA A 11 39.79 9.30 -49.72
C ALA A 11 39.10 9.80 -48.44
N LYS A 12 38.23 10.82 -48.54
CA LYS A 12 37.44 11.31 -47.41
C LYS A 12 36.39 10.29 -46.97
N LEU A 13 35.73 9.62 -47.91
CA LEU A 13 34.72 8.61 -47.63
C LEU A 13 35.34 7.40 -46.92
N ALA A 14 36.50 6.93 -47.40
CA ALA A 14 37.25 5.84 -46.77
C ALA A 14 37.68 6.19 -45.34
N LEU A 15 38.12 7.43 -45.09
CA LEU A 15 38.47 7.90 -43.75
C LEU A 15 37.26 7.96 -42.81
N ILE A 16 36.09 8.37 -43.31
CA ILE A 16 34.85 8.40 -42.54
C ILE A 16 34.41 6.99 -42.17
N LEU A 17 34.43 6.05 -43.13
CA LEU A 17 34.07 4.65 -42.91
C LEU A 17 35.04 3.97 -41.93
N GLN A 18 36.34 4.22 -42.04
CA GLN A 18 37.34 3.71 -41.10
C GLN A 18 37.11 4.25 -39.67
N LYS A 19 36.75 5.53 -39.53
CA LYS A 19 36.42 6.10 -38.22
C LYS A 19 35.12 5.53 -37.64
N LEU A 20 34.14 5.21 -38.49
CA LEU A 20 32.90 4.58 -38.05
C LEU A 20 33.10 3.13 -37.60
N ASP A 21 33.98 2.37 -38.26
CA ASP A 21 34.34 1.02 -37.80
C ASP A 21 35.13 1.05 -36.48
N LEU A 22 36.00 2.03 -36.28
CA LEU A 22 36.68 2.23 -34.99
C LEU A 22 35.70 2.55 -33.85
N ILE A 23 34.69 3.38 -34.10
CA ILE A 23 33.62 3.68 -33.14
C ILE A 23 32.75 2.44 -32.89
N ARG A 24 32.54 1.60 -33.91
CA ARG A 24 31.77 0.37 -33.81
C ARG A 24 32.49 -0.68 -32.95
N ASP A 25 33.80 -0.80 -33.07
CA ASP A 25 34.59 -1.75 -32.28
C ASP A 25 34.75 -1.30 -30.81
N ASP A 26 34.87 0.01 -30.56
CA ASP A 26 34.91 0.56 -29.19
C ASP A 26 33.55 0.48 -28.47
N THR A 27 32.43 0.46 -29.20
CA THR A 27 31.08 0.43 -28.60
C THR A 27 30.58 -0.96 -28.23
N VAL A 28 31.25 -2.04 -28.66
CA VAL A 28 30.80 -3.42 -28.39
C VAL A 28 31.26 -3.94 -27.02
N ILE A 29 32.29 -3.35 -26.40
CA ILE A 29 32.85 -3.82 -25.12
C ILE A 29 32.41 -2.98 -23.90
N LEU A 30 31.90 -1.75 -24.10
CA LEU A 30 31.58 -0.80 -23.03
C LEU A 30 30.17 -0.86 -22.38
N PRO A 31 29.09 -1.40 -22.98
CA PRO A 31 27.76 -1.33 -22.35
C PRO A 31 27.65 -2.14 -21.06
N SER A 32 28.31 -3.31 -20.99
CA SER A 32 28.17 -4.23 -19.85
C SER A 32 28.87 -3.72 -18.59
N MET A 33 30.06 -3.11 -18.72
CA MET A 33 30.75 -2.48 -17.59
C MET A 33 30.00 -1.25 -17.08
N SER A 34 29.52 -0.39 -17.97
CA SER A 34 28.73 0.81 -17.59
C SER A 34 27.43 0.43 -16.85
N LEU A 35 26.69 -0.57 -17.33
CA LEU A 35 25.47 -1.04 -16.68
C LEU A 35 25.75 -1.67 -15.31
N SER A 36 26.84 -2.42 -15.18
CA SER A 36 27.23 -3.01 -13.89
C SER A 36 27.60 -1.94 -12.86
N GLN A 37 28.33 -0.90 -13.29
CA GLN A 37 28.71 0.22 -12.44
C GLN A 37 27.49 1.06 -12.04
N GLN A 38 26.59 1.35 -12.98
CA GLN A 38 25.32 2.03 -12.68
C GLN A 38 24.47 1.25 -11.68
N ARG A 39 24.43 -0.09 -11.77
CA ARG A 39 23.71 -0.92 -10.79
C ARG A 39 24.32 -0.82 -9.40
N VAL A 40 25.65 -0.84 -9.31
CA VAL A 40 26.35 -0.67 -8.02
C VAL A 40 26.08 0.73 -7.45
N GLU A 41 26.16 1.78 -8.28
CA GLU A 41 25.86 3.15 -7.86
C GLU A 41 24.42 3.28 -7.37
N VAL A 42 23.43 2.77 -8.11
CA VAL A 42 22.02 2.71 -7.68
C VAL A 42 21.86 1.98 -6.36
N SER A 43 22.46 0.80 -6.20
CA SER A 43 22.40 0.06 -4.93
C SER A 43 22.97 0.89 -3.78
N THR A 44 24.14 1.50 -3.97
CA THR A 44 24.79 2.30 -2.92
C THR A 44 24.02 3.57 -2.59
N THR A 45 23.39 4.23 -3.58
CA THR A 45 22.52 5.39 -3.33
C THR A 45 21.26 4.97 -2.57
N ILE A 46 20.64 3.86 -2.98
CA ILE A 46 19.47 3.32 -2.29
C ILE A 46 19.82 2.97 -0.84
N ASP A 47 20.95 2.32 -0.59
CA ASP A 47 21.37 1.94 0.76
C ASP A 47 21.68 3.16 1.63
N LYS A 48 22.25 4.24 1.07
CA LYS A 48 22.40 5.52 1.78
C LYS A 48 21.06 6.17 2.12
N THR A 49 20.06 6.02 1.26
CA THR A 49 18.69 6.51 1.52
C THR A 49 17.86 5.58 2.41
N ALA A 50 18.36 4.37 2.69
CA ALA A 50 17.71 3.34 3.49
C ALA A 50 17.99 3.46 5.00
N ASN A 51 18.71 4.49 5.46
CA ASN A 51 18.85 4.85 6.87
C ASN A 51 17.53 5.40 7.45
N LEU A 52 16.44 4.68 7.26
CA LEU A 52 15.17 4.93 7.90
C LEU A 52 15.09 4.01 9.10
N HIS A 53 14.50 4.48 10.19
CA HIS A 53 14.20 3.67 11.38
C HIS A 53 13.03 2.69 11.13
N ILE A 54 12.85 2.30 9.86
CA ILE A 54 11.81 1.41 9.36
C ILE A 54 12.45 0.05 9.05
N LEU A 55 11.88 -1.02 9.60
CA LEU A 55 12.27 -2.40 9.28
C LEU A 55 12.26 -2.63 7.77
N SER A 56 13.04 -3.62 7.31
CA SER A 56 12.95 -4.05 5.93
C SER A 56 11.50 -4.44 5.60
N PRO A 57 11.02 -4.22 4.36
CA PRO A 57 9.62 -4.52 3.99
C PRO A 57 9.25 -5.97 4.28
N ILE A 58 10.18 -6.89 4.06
CA ILE A 58 10.00 -8.31 4.31
C ILE A 58 9.84 -8.58 5.81
N ASP A 59 10.70 -8.01 6.64
CA ASP A 59 10.64 -8.20 8.10
C ASP A 59 9.38 -7.58 8.69
N ALA A 60 9.00 -6.37 8.22
CA ALA A 60 7.76 -5.71 8.62
C ALA A 60 6.53 -6.58 8.28
N LEU A 61 6.50 -7.19 7.09
CA LEU A 61 5.42 -8.09 6.70
C LEU A 61 5.43 -9.38 7.53
N GLN A 62 6.58 -10.01 7.76
CA GLN A 62 6.69 -11.22 8.58
C GLN A 62 6.24 -10.99 10.01
N LEU A 63 6.64 -9.86 10.62
CA LEU A 63 6.20 -9.47 11.95
C LEU A 63 4.68 -9.28 12.00
N ARG A 64 4.12 -8.61 10.98
CA ARG A 64 2.67 -8.39 10.87
C ARG A 64 1.91 -9.69 10.66
N GLN A 65 2.42 -10.62 9.86
CA GLN A 65 1.88 -11.96 9.70
C GLN A 65 1.91 -12.75 11.02
N ALA A 66 3.01 -12.70 11.75
CA ALA A 66 3.12 -13.34 13.06
C ALA A 66 2.11 -12.76 14.06
N TYR A 67 1.94 -11.44 14.07
CA TYR A 67 0.93 -10.75 14.87
C TYR A 67 -0.50 -11.18 14.46
N SER A 68 -0.84 -11.10 13.17
CA SER A 68 -2.16 -11.45 12.65
C SER A 68 -2.54 -12.92 12.93
N LYS A 69 -1.59 -13.86 12.80
CA LYS A 69 -1.80 -15.29 13.13
C LYS A 69 -2.22 -15.48 14.59
N ARG A 70 -1.59 -14.76 15.53
CA ARG A 70 -1.95 -14.82 16.97
C ARG A 70 -3.35 -14.26 17.24
N HIS A 71 -3.83 -13.35 16.38
CA HIS A 71 -5.12 -12.69 16.52
C HIS A 71 -6.23 -13.27 15.62
N THR A 72 -5.92 -14.24 14.76
CA THR A 72 -6.87 -14.85 13.83
C THR A 72 -8.07 -15.48 14.54
N ALA A 73 -7.83 -16.16 15.68
CA ALA A 73 -8.90 -16.75 16.48
C ALA A 73 -9.85 -15.72 17.12
N ARG A 74 -9.45 -14.45 17.16
CA ARG A 74 -10.22 -13.34 17.73
C ARG A 74 -10.88 -12.47 16.65
N LEU A 75 -10.76 -12.84 15.37
CA LEU A 75 -11.41 -12.13 14.29
C LEU A 75 -12.92 -12.18 14.48
N THR A 76 -13.55 -11.02 14.30
CA THR A 76 -15.00 -10.89 14.41
C THR A 76 -15.68 -10.91 13.04
N ILE A 77 -14.89 -10.85 11.97
CA ILE A 77 -15.32 -10.93 10.59
C ILE A 77 -14.81 -12.23 9.95
N ARG A 78 -15.52 -12.69 8.92
CA ARG A 78 -15.04 -13.76 8.05
C ARG A 78 -14.27 -13.14 6.90
N LEU A 79 -12.99 -13.47 6.74
CA LEU A 79 -12.15 -12.92 5.68
C LEU A 79 -12.70 -13.23 4.28
N ASN A 80 -13.34 -14.39 4.10
CA ASN A 80 -14.00 -14.74 2.83
C ASN A 80 -15.07 -13.72 2.41
N ASP A 81 -15.82 -13.15 3.36
CA ASP A 81 -16.84 -12.13 3.06
C ASP A 81 -16.19 -10.82 2.57
N VAL A 82 -14.98 -10.53 3.06
CA VAL A 82 -14.17 -9.39 2.62
C VAL A 82 -13.66 -9.62 1.21
N TRP A 83 -13.03 -10.77 0.94
CA TRP A 83 -12.48 -11.10 -0.38
C TRP A 83 -13.53 -11.21 -1.48
N THR A 84 -14.74 -11.65 -1.13
CA THR A 84 -15.87 -11.72 -2.06
C THR A 84 -16.63 -10.39 -2.19
N SER A 85 -16.23 -9.35 -1.45
CA SER A 85 -16.89 -8.06 -1.53
C SER A 85 -16.71 -7.43 -2.92
N LEU A 86 -17.80 -6.85 -3.43
CA LEU A 86 -17.78 -6.13 -4.72
C LEU A 86 -16.76 -4.98 -4.71
N ILE A 87 -16.52 -4.38 -3.54
CA ILE A 87 -15.58 -3.27 -3.36
C ILE A 87 -14.16 -3.72 -3.67
N ILE A 88 -13.67 -4.77 -3.02
CA ILE A 88 -12.31 -5.30 -3.26
C ILE A 88 -12.18 -5.79 -4.71
N LYS A 89 -13.18 -6.50 -5.22
CA LYS A 89 -13.19 -6.96 -6.61
C LYS A 89 -13.10 -5.78 -7.59
N SER A 90 -13.90 -4.73 -7.38
CA SER A 90 -13.92 -3.54 -8.24
C SER A 90 -12.63 -2.72 -8.16
N TRP A 91 -11.94 -2.75 -7.03
CA TRP A 91 -10.65 -2.10 -6.85
C TRP A 91 -9.54 -2.86 -7.58
N SER A 92 -9.43 -4.16 -7.33
CA SER A 92 -8.35 -5.00 -7.87
C SER A 92 -8.47 -5.21 -9.39
N THR A 93 -9.69 -5.27 -9.93
CA THR A 93 -9.93 -5.52 -11.36
C THR A 93 -10.09 -4.27 -12.21
N ALA A 94 -10.10 -3.07 -11.61
CA ALA A 94 -10.21 -1.84 -12.40
C ALA A 94 -9.04 -1.75 -13.41
N PRO A 95 -9.25 -1.27 -14.63
CA PRO A 95 -8.15 -1.12 -15.59
C PRO A 95 -7.29 0.13 -15.33
N PHE A 96 -7.79 1.08 -14.53
CA PHE A 96 -7.15 2.36 -14.21
C PHE A 96 -6.71 2.45 -12.74
N SER A 97 -5.88 3.43 -12.41
CA SER A 97 -5.43 3.68 -11.04
C SER A 97 -6.60 3.95 -10.10
N LYS A 98 -6.61 3.31 -8.92
CA LYS A 98 -7.76 3.36 -8.01
C LYS A 98 -7.32 3.23 -6.56
N THR A 99 -7.95 4.03 -5.70
CA THR A 99 -7.68 4.04 -4.27
C THR A 99 -8.77 3.31 -3.50
N LEU A 100 -8.36 2.49 -2.53
CA LEU A 100 -9.21 1.76 -1.59
C LEU A 100 -8.86 2.19 -0.18
N LEU A 101 -9.82 2.79 0.52
CA LEU A 101 -9.72 3.11 1.94
C LEU A 101 -10.40 2.01 2.77
N ILE A 102 -9.60 1.22 3.48
CA ILE A 102 -10.04 0.21 4.44
C ILE A 102 -10.11 0.86 5.81
N ARG A 103 -11.32 1.00 6.35
CA ARG A 103 -11.55 1.71 7.61
C ARG A 103 -12.42 0.92 8.56
N GLY A 104 -12.34 1.26 9.84
CA GLY A 104 -13.28 0.81 10.84
C GLY A 104 -12.98 1.41 12.22
N SER A 105 -13.78 1.03 13.19
CA SER A 105 -13.66 1.47 14.57
C SER A 105 -12.52 0.78 15.31
N TRP A 106 -12.12 1.31 16.46
CA TRP A 106 -11.10 0.70 17.32
C TRP A 106 -11.39 -0.78 17.65
N PRO A 107 -12.64 -1.21 17.95
CA PRO A 107 -12.98 -2.63 18.08
C PRO A 107 -12.67 -3.51 16.86
N SER A 108 -12.49 -2.92 15.67
CA SER A 108 -12.15 -3.61 14.42
C SER A 108 -10.67 -3.55 14.05
N LYS A 109 -9.83 -2.94 14.90
CA LYS A 109 -8.40 -2.77 14.65
C LYS A 109 -7.72 -4.06 14.20
N ASN A 110 -7.87 -5.15 14.97
CA ASN A 110 -7.25 -6.44 14.63
C ASN A 110 -7.76 -7.04 13.31
N ASP A 111 -9.04 -6.79 12.99
CA ASP A 111 -9.64 -7.25 11.73
C ASP A 111 -9.06 -6.47 10.55
N ILE A 112 -8.93 -5.14 10.69
CA ILE A 112 -8.32 -4.26 9.69
C ILE A 112 -6.84 -4.61 9.49
N ASP A 113 -6.09 -4.79 10.58
CA ASP A 113 -4.69 -5.22 10.57
C ASP A 113 -4.51 -6.53 9.80
N THR A 114 -5.41 -7.49 10.03
CA THR A 114 -5.39 -8.78 9.36
C THR A 114 -5.75 -8.66 7.89
N ILE A 115 -6.80 -7.90 7.54
CA ILE A 115 -7.16 -7.65 6.13
C ILE A 115 -5.96 -7.03 5.40
N GLY A 116 -5.31 -6.02 5.97
CA GLY A 116 -4.15 -5.37 5.38
C GLY A 116 -2.98 -6.32 5.16
N THR A 117 -2.69 -7.16 6.16
CA THR A 117 -1.62 -8.17 6.09
C THR A 117 -1.89 -9.20 4.99
N GLU A 118 -3.11 -9.74 4.96
CA GLU A 118 -3.53 -10.72 3.97
C GLU A 118 -3.61 -10.11 2.57
N LEU A 119 -4.01 -8.84 2.44
CA LEU A 119 -4.02 -8.12 1.17
C LEU A 119 -2.61 -8.02 0.58
N THR A 120 -1.63 -7.59 1.39
CA THR A 120 -0.23 -7.53 0.96
C THR A 120 0.32 -8.91 0.62
N THR A 121 0.03 -9.92 1.46
CA THR A 121 0.48 -11.30 1.23
C THR A 121 -0.12 -11.88 -0.05
N PHE A 122 -1.41 -11.66 -0.29
CA PHE A 122 -2.10 -12.08 -1.50
C PHE A 122 -1.50 -11.43 -2.73
N ALA A 123 -1.33 -10.10 -2.71
CA ALA A 123 -0.70 -9.36 -3.80
C ALA A 123 0.70 -9.90 -4.11
N GLN A 124 1.52 -10.14 -3.07
CA GLN A 124 2.88 -10.68 -3.22
C GLN A 124 2.90 -12.11 -3.78
N SER A 125 2.02 -12.98 -3.32
CA SER A 125 1.95 -14.39 -3.76
C SER A 125 1.49 -14.53 -5.22
N GLY A 126 0.68 -13.59 -5.70
CA GLY A 126 0.20 -13.52 -7.06
C GLY A 126 1.15 -12.80 -8.03
N SER A 127 2.30 -12.31 -7.56
CA SER A 127 3.24 -11.51 -8.34
C SER A 127 3.78 -12.30 -9.53
N ARG A 128 3.19 -12.04 -10.69
CA ARG A 128 3.79 -12.33 -11.99
C ARG A 128 4.93 -11.32 -12.23
N PRO A 129 5.87 -11.59 -13.14
CA PRO A 129 6.93 -10.63 -13.49
C PRO A 129 6.44 -9.23 -13.88
N SER A 130 5.15 -9.11 -14.24
CA SER A 130 4.48 -7.88 -14.65
C SER A 130 3.76 -7.12 -13.51
N LEU A 131 3.83 -7.59 -12.27
CA LEU A 131 3.17 -6.97 -11.12
C LEU A 131 4.20 -6.54 -10.09
N MET A 132 4.08 -5.30 -9.61
CA MET A 132 4.86 -4.80 -8.49
C MET A 132 3.98 -4.66 -7.26
N VAL A 133 4.51 -5.01 -6.10
CA VAL A 133 3.82 -4.87 -4.82
C VAL A 133 4.74 -4.11 -3.87
N LEU A 134 4.25 -2.99 -3.36
CA LEU A 134 4.94 -2.09 -2.45
C LEU A 134 4.10 -1.95 -1.19
N TRP A 135 4.74 -1.88 -0.02
CA TRP A 135 3.99 -1.69 1.21
C TRP A 135 4.76 -0.90 2.27
N ALA A 136 4.01 -0.15 3.08
CA ALA A 136 4.51 0.55 4.25
C ALA A 136 3.58 0.22 5.41
N LEU A 137 4.01 -0.71 6.27
CA LEU A 137 3.19 -1.32 7.31
C LEU A 137 3.74 -0.94 8.67
N GLN A 138 2.85 -0.56 9.60
CA GLN A 138 3.27 -0.23 10.96
C GLN A 138 3.92 -1.43 11.64
N GLN A 139 5.05 -1.18 12.29
CA GLN A 139 5.72 -2.17 13.12
C GLN A 139 5.03 -2.21 14.48
N LYS A 140 4.68 -3.41 14.95
CA LYS A 140 4.08 -3.60 16.29
C LYS A 140 5.16 -3.95 17.32
N THR A 141 6.35 -3.32 17.24
CA THR A 141 7.44 -3.47 18.23
C THR A 141 7.33 -2.36 19.28
N SER A 142 7.66 -2.68 20.53
CA SER A 142 7.49 -1.77 21.69
C SER A 142 8.55 -0.66 21.79
N GLU A 143 9.56 -0.66 20.92
CA GLU A 143 10.79 0.10 21.13
C GLU A 143 11.03 1.22 20.11
N SER A 144 10.25 1.29 19.03
CA SER A 144 10.37 2.39 18.07
C SER A 144 9.54 3.58 18.55
N THR A 145 10.20 4.53 19.21
CA THR A 145 9.62 5.85 19.57
C THR A 145 9.75 6.88 18.46
N GLU A 146 10.44 6.52 17.37
CA GLU A 146 10.70 7.46 16.29
C GLU A 146 9.49 7.59 15.38
N LYS A 147 9.08 8.85 15.21
CA LYS A 147 7.94 9.24 14.42
C LYS A 147 8.32 9.16 12.96
N ILE A 148 7.50 8.48 12.16
CA ILE A 148 7.70 8.39 10.72
C ILE A 148 6.79 9.43 10.08
N THR A 149 7.39 10.26 9.23
CA THR A 149 6.68 11.25 8.43
C THR A 149 6.17 10.67 7.11
N TRP A 150 5.22 11.36 6.48
CA TRP A 150 4.75 10.99 5.13
C TRP A 150 5.90 10.95 4.10
N THR A 151 6.82 11.92 4.17
CA THR A 151 8.01 11.97 3.30
C THR A 151 8.87 10.71 3.45
N GLU A 152 9.06 10.22 4.69
CA GLU A 152 9.82 9.00 4.95
C GLU A 152 9.08 7.76 4.49
N ALA A 153 7.75 7.71 4.63
CA ALA A 153 6.94 6.63 4.07
C ALA A 153 7.06 6.58 2.53
N LEU A 154 7.05 7.73 1.84
CA LEU A 154 7.28 7.81 0.40
C LEU A 154 8.70 7.39 0.01
N ARG A 155 9.71 7.85 0.75
CA ARG A 155 11.11 7.42 0.56
C ARG A 155 11.25 5.91 0.68
N TYR A 156 10.59 5.32 1.68
CA TYR A 156 10.59 3.88 1.91
C TYR A 156 9.95 3.10 0.76
N LEU A 157 8.81 3.57 0.24
CA LEU A 157 8.14 2.96 -0.91
C LEU A 157 8.93 3.14 -2.21
N ALA A 158 9.54 4.30 -2.42
CA ALA A 158 10.41 4.58 -3.55
C ALA A 158 11.64 3.67 -3.55
N GLY A 159 12.26 3.48 -2.38
CA GLY A 159 13.38 2.55 -2.22
C GLY A 159 13.01 1.12 -2.56
N GLN A 160 11.82 0.65 -2.17
CA GLN A 160 11.29 -0.65 -2.58
C GLN A 160 11.14 -0.75 -4.10
N ALA A 161 10.48 0.23 -4.72
CA ALA A 161 10.22 0.24 -6.15
C ALA A 161 11.52 0.27 -6.97
N LEU A 162 12.51 1.06 -6.56
CA LEU A 162 13.82 1.11 -7.19
C LEU A 162 14.56 -0.21 -7.09
N LYS A 163 14.54 -0.90 -5.93
CA LYS A 163 15.13 -2.24 -5.79
C LYS A 163 14.42 -3.26 -6.70
N HIS A 164 13.10 -3.19 -6.75
CA HIS A 164 12.28 -4.16 -7.48
C HIS A 164 12.38 -3.99 -9.01
N ASN A 165 12.57 -2.76 -9.48
CA ASN A 165 12.65 -2.41 -10.90
C ASN A 165 14.06 -2.00 -11.33
N ALA A 166 15.09 -2.31 -10.55
CA ALA A 166 16.45 -1.80 -10.75
C ALA A 166 16.94 -1.97 -12.19
N THR A 167 16.64 -3.10 -12.84
CA THR A 167 17.07 -3.39 -14.20
C THR A 167 16.39 -2.51 -15.26
N ALA A 168 15.06 -2.35 -15.21
CA ALA A 168 14.34 -1.52 -16.16
C ALA A 168 14.59 -0.04 -15.91
N VAL A 169 14.65 0.36 -14.63
CA VAL A 169 15.05 1.72 -14.26
C VAL A 169 16.46 1.95 -14.82
N SER A 170 17.47 1.10 -14.53
CA SER A 170 18.85 1.15 -15.09
C SER A 170 18.88 1.37 -16.61
N ALA A 171 18.07 0.63 -17.36
CA ALA A 171 17.99 0.78 -18.81
C ALA A 171 17.38 2.14 -19.24
N SER A 172 16.48 2.71 -18.43
CA SER A 172 15.86 4.02 -18.67
C SER A 172 16.67 5.23 -18.16
N PHE A 173 17.65 5.02 -17.25
CA PHE A 173 18.51 6.09 -16.70
C PHE A 173 19.31 6.79 -17.79
N SER A 174 19.50 6.18 -18.97
CA SER A 174 20.25 6.80 -20.05
C SER A 174 19.60 8.07 -20.59
N ASN A 175 18.28 8.30 -20.39
CA ASN A 175 17.59 9.46 -20.97
C ASN A 175 16.72 10.30 -20.01
N HIS A 176 16.18 9.80 -18.88
CA HIS A 176 15.16 10.55 -18.10
C HIS A 176 15.17 10.42 -16.55
N PHE A 177 15.91 9.45 -16.00
CA PHE A 177 16.02 9.26 -14.56
C PHE A 177 17.49 9.46 -14.18
N HIS A 178 17.81 10.52 -13.43
CA HIS A 178 19.17 10.79 -12.98
C HIS A 178 19.33 10.31 -11.55
N LEU A 179 20.38 9.51 -11.29
CA LEU A 179 20.77 9.08 -9.94
C LEU A 179 20.86 10.26 -8.96
N LEU A 180 21.27 11.41 -9.49
CA LEU A 180 21.32 12.68 -8.77
C LEU A 180 19.97 13.06 -8.14
N ASN A 181 18.85 12.85 -8.84
CA ASN A 181 17.52 13.18 -8.32
C ASN A 181 17.19 12.39 -7.06
N VAL A 182 17.60 11.11 -7.00
CA VAL A 182 17.42 10.28 -5.80
C VAL A 182 18.34 10.76 -4.68
N ALA A 183 19.58 11.10 -5.01
CA ALA A 183 20.57 11.56 -4.03
C ALA A 183 20.23 12.94 -3.43
N THR A 184 19.55 13.82 -4.17
CA THR A 184 19.20 15.17 -3.73
C THR A 184 17.75 15.30 -3.23
N ALA A 185 16.93 14.23 -3.35
CA ALA A 185 15.53 14.26 -2.94
C ALA A 185 15.39 14.49 -1.44
N SER A 186 14.75 15.60 -1.06
CA SER A 186 14.57 15.97 0.35
C SER A 186 13.12 16.26 0.72
N SER A 187 12.29 16.68 -0.23
CA SER A 187 10.88 17.01 -0.02
C SER A 187 9.92 15.87 -0.36
N THR A 188 8.66 15.95 0.12
CA THR A 188 7.56 15.07 -0.28
C THR A 188 7.44 14.94 -1.79
N GLN A 189 7.44 16.08 -2.50
CA GLN A 189 7.30 16.12 -3.96
C GLN A 189 8.47 15.45 -4.69
N ASP A 190 9.69 15.57 -4.16
CA ASP A 190 10.85 14.88 -4.74
C ASP A 190 10.66 13.37 -4.64
N TRP A 191 10.24 12.87 -3.47
CA TRP A 191 10.03 11.44 -3.25
C TRP A 191 8.82 10.89 -4.02
N GLU A 192 7.75 11.68 -4.21
CA GLU A 192 6.67 11.36 -5.14
C GLU A 192 7.20 11.17 -6.57
N ASN A 193 8.02 12.11 -7.05
CA ASN A 193 8.59 12.07 -8.39
C ASN A 193 9.54 10.87 -8.57
N VAL A 194 10.36 10.57 -7.57
CA VAL A 194 11.23 9.39 -7.57
C VAL A 194 10.37 8.12 -7.64
N LEU A 195 9.32 8.03 -6.82
CA LEU A 195 8.40 6.90 -6.80
C LEU A 195 7.72 6.73 -8.17
N ILE A 196 7.09 7.77 -8.73
CA ILE A 196 6.43 7.71 -10.04
C ILE A 196 7.38 7.21 -11.13
N LYS A 197 8.61 7.75 -11.19
CA LYS A 197 9.60 7.34 -12.19
C LYS A 197 10.06 5.89 -11.99
N SER A 198 10.16 5.42 -10.74
CA SER A 198 10.53 4.03 -10.44
C SER A 198 9.47 3.00 -10.89
N LEU A 199 8.22 3.44 -11.08
CA LEU A 199 7.11 2.61 -11.59
C LEU A 199 7.07 2.52 -13.13
N LEU A 200 7.95 3.22 -13.86
CA LEU A 200 7.98 3.16 -15.32
C LEU A 200 8.26 1.74 -15.82
N GLY A 201 7.52 1.33 -16.85
CA GLY A 201 7.63 -0.01 -17.45
C GLY A 201 6.91 -1.12 -16.66
N VAL A 202 6.31 -0.80 -15.52
CA VAL A 202 5.50 -1.73 -14.71
C VAL A 202 4.03 -1.57 -15.11
N PRO A 203 3.34 -2.61 -15.62
CA PRO A 203 1.95 -2.46 -16.04
C PRO A 203 0.97 -2.13 -14.90
N VAL A 204 1.13 -2.80 -13.75
CA VAL A 204 0.25 -2.66 -12.59
C VAL A 204 1.07 -2.70 -11.31
N THR A 205 0.82 -1.73 -10.43
CA THR A 205 1.46 -1.64 -9.11
C THR A 205 0.40 -1.69 -8.02
N TYR A 206 0.57 -2.59 -7.06
CA TYR A 206 -0.20 -2.61 -5.81
C TYR A 206 0.60 -1.93 -4.72
N MET A 207 0.00 -0.95 -4.05
CA MET A 207 0.62 -0.22 -2.96
C MET A 207 -0.26 -0.28 -1.73
N VAL A 208 0.28 -0.74 -0.60
CA VAL A 208 -0.47 -0.86 0.65
C VAL A 208 0.20 0.00 1.72
N ILE A 209 -0.51 1.00 2.23
CA ILE A 209 -0.01 1.87 3.30
C ILE A 209 -0.90 1.75 4.53
N ASP A 210 -0.26 1.57 5.68
CA ASP A 210 -0.89 1.68 6.98
C ASP A 210 -0.71 3.09 7.54
N LEU A 211 -1.80 3.84 7.70
CA LEU A 211 -1.74 5.19 8.23
C LEU A 211 -1.30 5.22 9.70
N GLU A 212 -1.36 4.10 10.42
CA GLU A 212 -0.79 4.01 11.77
C GLU A 212 0.75 4.14 11.77
N LEU A 213 1.40 4.01 10.60
CA LEU A 213 2.83 4.29 10.45
C LEU A 213 3.14 5.78 10.63
N ILE A 214 2.23 6.65 10.18
CA ILE A 214 2.38 8.10 10.16
C ILE A 214 1.33 8.77 11.07
N GLU A 215 0.96 8.11 12.18
CA GLU A 215 -0.16 8.52 13.06
C GLU A 215 0.02 9.97 13.56
N ASP A 216 1.25 10.37 13.83
CA ASP A 216 1.58 11.70 14.36
C ASP A 216 1.41 12.83 13.34
N ASP A 217 1.84 12.63 12.08
CA ASP A 217 1.63 13.61 11.01
C ASP A 217 0.14 13.89 10.82
N LEU A 218 -0.68 12.85 10.97
CA LEU A 218 -2.13 12.91 10.76
C LEU A 218 -2.90 13.55 11.93
N LEU A 219 -2.21 13.99 12.99
CA LEU A 219 -2.82 14.77 14.09
C LEU A 219 -3.15 16.20 13.67
N GLU A 220 -2.36 16.77 12.75
CA GLU A 220 -2.56 18.11 12.21
C GLU A 220 -3.40 18.03 10.93
N LYS A 221 -4.39 18.92 10.80
CA LYS A 221 -5.34 18.85 9.70
C LYS A 221 -4.67 19.21 8.38
N GLU A 222 -3.77 20.17 8.41
CA GLU A 222 -2.99 20.65 7.27
C GLU A 222 -2.22 19.49 6.64
N ASN A 223 -1.56 18.66 7.46
CA ASN A 223 -0.85 17.46 6.99
C ASN A 223 -1.81 16.43 6.37
N VAL A 224 -3.03 16.27 6.90
CA VAL A 224 -4.05 15.37 6.31
C VAL A 224 -4.41 15.81 4.89
N ASP A 225 -4.61 17.11 4.69
CA ASP A 225 -4.94 17.67 3.37
C ASP A 225 -3.74 17.50 2.40
N ASP A 226 -2.52 17.77 2.85
CA ASP A 226 -1.29 17.58 2.07
C ASP A 226 -1.05 16.12 1.67
N ILE A 227 -1.27 15.18 2.60
CA ILE A 227 -1.16 13.73 2.32
C ILE A 227 -2.23 13.29 1.33
N THR A 228 -3.45 13.80 1.47
CA THR A 228 -4.55 13.51 0.55
C THR A 228 -4.23 14.00 -0.86
N GLU A 229 -3.71 15.23 -0.98
CA GLU A 229 -3.28 15.80 -2.26
C GLU A 229 -2.13 15.00 -2.87
N SER A 230 -1.14 14.64 -2.05
CA SER A 230 -0.01 13.80 -2.44
C SER A 230 -0.45 12.46 -3.03
N ILE A 231 -1.37 11.75 -2.37
CA ILE A 231 -1.93 10.49 -2.87
C ILE A 231 -2.66 10.70 -4.20
N ASN A 232 -3.45 11.77 -4.32
CA ASN A 232 -4.15 12.08 -5.58
C ASN A 232 -3.16 12.36 -6.72
N ARG A 233 -2.09 13.13 -6.46
CA ARG A 233 -1.02 13.38 -7.44
C ARG A 233 -0.34 12.08 -7.86
N LEU A 234 0.00 11.20 -6.91
CA LEU A 234 0.60 9.89 -7.22
C LEU A 234 -0.30 9.02 -8.09
N VAL A 235 -1.59 8.95 -7.77
CA VAL A 235 -2.57 8.14 -8.52
C VAL A 235 -2.79 8.70 -9.92
N ALA A 236 -2.87 10.03 -10.06
CA ALA A 236 -3.09 10.70 -11.33
C ALA A 236 -1.86 10.72 -12.24
N ALA A 237 -0.66 10.89 -11.68
CA ALA A 237 0.59 10.98 -12.42
C ALA A 237 1.26 9.62 -12.67
N SER A 238 0.73 8.52 -12.10
CA SER A 238 1.31 7.20 -12.32
C SER A 238 1.20 6.80 -13.80
N PRO A 239 2.31 6.41 -14.44
CA PRO A 239 2.29 5.92 -15.83
C PRO A 239 1.64 4.53 -15.97
N SER A 240 1.33 3.89 -14.83
CA SER A 240 0.82 2.53 -14.70
C SER A 240 -0.50 2.51 -13.94
N ALA A 241 -1.23 1.40 -13.99
CA ALA A 241 -2.40 1.24 -13.13
C ALA A 241 -1.94 1.07 -11.67
N LEU A 242 -2.09 2.12 -10.87
CA LEU A 242 -1.74 2.13 -9.44
C LEU A 242 -2.94 1.72 -8.58
N LYS A 243 -2.84 0.59 -7.89
CA LYS A 243 -3.82 0.06 -6.94
C LYS A 243 -3.39 0.43 -5.53
N PHE A 244 -3.87 1.57 -5.06
CA PHE A 244 -3.48 2.12 -3.77
C PHE A 244 -4.48 1.66 -2.70
N ALA A 245 -4.03 0.94 -1.68
CA ALA A 245 -4.83 0.54 -0.54
C ALA A 245 -4.31 1.23 0.73
N ILE A 246 -5.24 1.82 1.48
CA ILE A 246 -4.96 2.58 2.68
C ILE A 246 -5.66 1.89 3.83
N ILE A 247 -4.89 1.53 4.84
CA ILE A 247 -5.36 0.90 6.06
C ILE A 247 -5.47 2.00 7.12
N ASN A 248 -6.68 2.25 7.62
CA ASN A 248 -6.96 3.26 8.63
C ASN A 248 -7.66 2.61 9.84
N GLN A 249 -6.94 2.55 10.97
CA GLN A 249 -7.33 1.75 12.14
C GLN A 249 -7.90 2.57 13.31
N ARG A 250 -7.81 3.91 13.28
CA ARG A 250 -8.12 4.77 14.44
C ARG A 250 -8.49 6.17 14.01
N ARG A 251 -9.40 6.79 14.78
CA ARG A 251 -9.72 8.23 15.04
C ARG A 251 -9.64 9.30 13.94
N GLN A 252 -9.02 9.04 12.80
CA GLN A 252 -8.90 9.91 11.63
C GLN A 252 -10.18 9.83 10.81
N ARG A 253 -11.32 10.16 11.44
CA ARG A 253 -12.60 10.30 10.73
C ARG A 253 -12.53 11.37 9.64
N SER A 254 -11.58 12.29 9.75
CA SER A 254 -11.30 13.35 8.79
C SER A 254 -10.58 12.85 7.54
N PHE A 255 -9.85 11.72 7.59
CA PHE A 255 -9.12 11.23 6.43
C PHE A 255 -10.10 10.67 5.40
N ASN A 256 -10.34 11.45 4.35
CA ASN A 256 -11.25 11.11 3.28
C ASN A 256 -10.63 11.50 1.94
N LEU A 257 -10.44 10.49 1.08
CA LEU A 257 -9.96 10.71 -0.28
C LEU A 257 -11.16 10.81 -1.20
N ALA A 258 -11.27 11.95 -1.89
CA ALA A 258 -12.19 12.10 -2.99
C ALA A 258 -12.01 10.93 -3.98
N GLU A 259 -13.12 10.35 -4.44
CA GLU A 259 -13.13 9.23 -5.41
C GLU A 259 -12.58 7.87 -4.92
N SER A 260 -12.21 7.76 -3.63
CA SER A 260 -11.79 6.47 -3.08
C SER A 260 -12.95 5.50 -2.86
N LEU A 261 -12.70 4.22 -3.09
CA LEU A 261 -13.59 3.16 -2.63
C LEU A 261 -13.42 2.99 -1.13
N SER A 262 -14.52 2.94 -0.38
CA SER A 262 -14.45 2.77 1.07
C SER A 262 -14.97 1.41 1.49
N LEU A 263 -14.10 0.62 2.14
CA LEU A 263 -14.45 -0.63 2.79
C LEU A 263 -14.59 -0.41 4.30
N ASP A 264 -15.84 -0.32 4.78
CA ASP A 264 -16.16 -0.23 6.21
C ASP A 264 -16.20 -1.62 6.86
N VAL A 265 -15.17 -1.95 7.64
CA VAL A 265 -15.03 -3.23 8.34
C VAL A 265 -16.11 -3.41 9.42
N ASP A 266 -16.60 -2.34 10.04
CA ASP A 266 -17.68 -2.44 11.04
C ASP A 266 -19.00 -2.85 10.41
N ALA A 267 -19.21 -2.57 9.12
CA ALA A 267 -20.40 -3.01 8.41
C ALA A 267 -20.48 -4.55 8.30
N PHE A 268 -19.34 -5.24 8.21
CA PHE A 268 -19.31 -6.71 8.18
C PHE A 268 -19.68 -7.31 9.54
N LYS A 269 -19.20 -6.71 10.64
CA LYS A 269 -19.57 -7.14 12.01
C LYS A 269 -21.06 -7.02 12.27
N ARG A 270 -21.68 -5.94 11.78
CA ARG A 270 -23.12 -5.70 11.92
C ARG A 270 -23.96 -6.73 11.17
N ARG A 271 -23.54 -7.12 9.96
CA ARG A 271 -24.23 -8.17 9.17
C ARG A 271 -24.19 -9.53 9.85
N GLY A 272 -23.05 -9.92 10.41
CA GLY A 272 -22.93 -11.19 11.15
C GLY A 272 -23.76 -11.25 12.44
N LYS A 273 -24.06 -10.11 13.06
CA LYS A 273 -24.88 -9.99 14.27
C LYS A 273 -26.38 -9.83 14.01
N ALA A 274 -26.83 -9.76 12.76
CA ALA A 274 -28.24 -9.86 12.40
C ALA A 274 -28.73 -11.28 12.70
N SER A 275 -28.91 -11.55 13.99
CA SER A 275 -29.37 -12.80 14.57
C SER A 275 -30.79 -13.09 14.09
N PRO A 276 -31.16 -14.36 13.85
CA PRO A 276 -32.47 -14.82 13.37
C PRO A 276 -33.60 -14.66 14.41
N ARG A 277 -33.59 -13.57 15.19
CA ARG A 277 -34.57 -13.31 16.24
C ARG A 277 -35.94 -12.87 15.69
N ALA A 278 -36.03 -12.57 14.39
CA ALA A 278 -37.28 -12.18 13.73
C ALA A 278 -38.27 -13.33 13.48
N THR A 279 -37.85 -14.60 13.53
CA THR A 279 -38.75 -15.75 13.29
C THR A 279 -39.32 -16.39 14.56
N ARG A 280 -38.98 -15.91 15.77
CA ARG A 280 -39.47 -16.52 17.02
C ARG A 280 -40.67 -15.82 17.68
N VAL A 281 -41.20 -14.74 17.09
CA VAL A 281 -42.32 -13.97 17.68
C VAL A 281 -43.68 -14.27 17.05
N SER A 282 -43.77 -14.94 15.90
CA SER A 282 -45.08 -15.25 15.29
C SER A 282 -45.79 -16.48 15.85
N ASN A 283 -45.12 -17.40 16.56
CA ASN A 283 -45.76 -18.64 17.06
C ASN A 283 -46.25 -18.61 18.52
N ARG A 284 -46.17 -17.47 19.23
CA ARG A 284 -46.67 -17.37 20.62
C ARG A 284 -48.06 -16.75 20.79
N ARG A 285 -48.74 -16.36 19.71
CA ARG A 285 -50.13 -15.82 19.79
C ARG A 285 -51.24 -16.83 19.53
N ALA A 286 -50.95 -18.11 19.29
CA ALA A 286 -51.97 -19.14 19.05
C ALA A 286 -52.31 -20.01 20.29
N ALA A 287 -51.65 -19.83 21.44
CA ALA A 287 -51.82 -20.72 22.60
C ALA A 287 -52.19 -19.99 23.91
N ALA A 288 -52.92 -18.87 23.83
CA ALA A 288 -53.48 -18.18 24.99
C ALA A 288 -55.01 -18.09 24.89
N GLY A 289 -55.65 -19.25 24.74
CA GLY A 289 -57.07 -19.43 24.96
C GLY A 289 -57.26 -20.53 25.98
N ARG A 290 -57.84 -20.19 27.14
CA ARG A 290 -58.24 -21.05 28.27
C ARG A 290 -57.15 -21.35 29.31
N SER A 291 -57.15 -20.56 30.38
CA SER A 291 -57.63 -21.08 31.67
C SER A 291 -57.82 -19.94 32.67
N ARG A 292 -59.08 -19.70 33.05
CA ARG A 292 -59.46 -18.96 34.25
C ARG A 292 -59.31 -19.92 35.42
N VAL A 293 -58.41 -19.63 36.37
CA VAL A 293 -58.63 -19.98 37.78
C VAL A 293 -58.09 -18.83 38.63
N SER A 294 -59.02 -18.11 39.22
CA SER A 294 -58.83 -17.19 40.34
C SER A 294 -58.58 -17.99 41.62
N LEU A 295 -57.57 -17.62 42.43
CA LEU A 295 -57.59 -17.86 43.88
C LEU A 295 -56.67 -16.88 44.62
N ALA A 296 -57.33 -15.89 45.19
CA ALA A 296 -57.17 -15.24 46.50
C ALA A 296 -55.82 -15.30 47.26
N PHE A 297 -55.43 -14.10 47.71
CA PHE A 297 -54.99 -13.74 49.07
C PHE A 297 -53.97 -14.64 49.79
N ARG A 298 -52.78 -14.06 50.06
CA ARG A 298 -52.30 -13.95 51.45
C ARG A 298 -51.30 -12.81 51.61
N SER A 299 -51.74 -11.80 52.36
CA SER A 299 -50.88 -10.89 53.12
C SER A 299 -50.20 -11.68 54.24
N ASN A 300 -48.89 -11.47 54.48
CA ASN A 300 -48.47 -11.07 55.82
C ASN A 300 -47.05 -10.49 55.88
N ASN A 301 -46.97 -9.43 56.68
CA ASN A 301 -45.80 -8.79 57.26
C ASN A 301 -44.73 -9.77 57.79
N ASN A 302 -43.45 -9.37 57.75
CA ASN A 302 -42.76 -8.99 59.00
C ASN A 302 -41.41 -8.29 58.83
N ARG A 303 -41.26 -7.29 59.72
CA ARG A 303 -40.08 -6.52 60.15
C ARG A 303 -38.88 -7.39 60.56
N ARG A 304 -37.68 -6.81 60.46
CA ARG A 304 -36.68 -6.60 61.55
C ARG A 304 -35.43 -5.95 60.94
N THR A 305 -35.08 -4.70 61.27
CA THR A 305 -34.10 -4.30 62.32
C THR A 305 -32.81 -5.12 62.23
N GLY A 306 -31.60 -4.60 62.01
CA GLY A 306 -31.04 -3.32 62.42
C GLY A 306 -29.77 -3.62 63.23
N ASN A 307 -28.65 -3.01 62.82
CA ASN A 307 -27.38 -2.74 63.54
C ASN A 307 -26.40 -3.89 63.84
N PRO A 308 -25.13 -3.55 64.17
CA PRO A 308 -24.43 -2.25 64.06
C PRO A 308 -23.35 -2.21 62.97
#